data_AF-A0A4R5PJ49-F1
#
_entry.id   AF-A0A4R5PJ49-F1
#
_cell.length_a   1.000
_cell.length_b   1.000
_cell.length_c   1.000
_cell.angle_alpha   90.00
_cell.angle_beta   90.00
_cell.angle_gamma   90.00
#
_symmetry.space_group_name_H-M   'P 1'
#
loop_
_entity.id
_entity.type
_entity.pdbx_description
1 polymer ?
#
loop_
_entity_poly.entity_id
_entity_poly.type
_entity_poly.pdbx_seq_one_letter_code
_entity_poly.pdbx_strand_id
1 'polypeptide(L)'
;MHDIPKDTNGLRLCKMVGDDLVMCEPVQFVGGGAAVDTVLRRASISGNVGPVGDTGDYWADLLNAEGDWTETIKLDRHSYAAIKTKWARCKIDRAA
;
A
#
# COMPACT_ATOMS: atom_id res chain seq x y z
N MET A 1 12.62 -8.02 -6.89
CA MET A 1 11.84 -6.79 -7.12
C MET A 1 10.51 -7.27 -7.65
N HIS A 2 9.39 -6.87 -7.04
CA HIS A 2 8.05 -7.31 -7.45
C HIS A 2 7.63 -6.51 -8.69
N ASP A 3 7.05 -7.17 -9.68
CA ASP A 3 6.55 -6.50 -10.89
C ASP A 3 5.21 -5.84 -10.55
N ILE A 4 5.19 -4.51 -10.54
CA ILE A 4 3.96 -3.74 -10.34
C ILE A 4 3.13 -3.78 -11.62
N PRO A 5 1.82 -4.07 -11.56
CA PRO A 5 0.93 -4.02 -12.71
C PRO A 5 1.03 -2.68 -13.42
N LYS A 6 1.11 -2.71 -14.76
CA LYS A 6 1.40 -1.51 -15.58
C LYS A 6 0.35 -0.40 -15.45
N ASP A 7 -0.87 -0.77 -15.10
CA ASP A 7 -2.02 0.10 -14.88
C ASP A 7 -2.12 0.64 -13.45
N THR A 8 -1.22 0.24 -12.55
CA THR A 8 -1.19 0.75 -11.17
C THR A 8 -0.96 2.26 -11.17
N ASN A 9 -1.80 2.98 -10.44
CA ASN A 9 -1.74 4.43 -10.28
C ASN A 9 -1.84 4.87 -8.80
N GLY A 10 -2.29 3.96 -7.93
CA GLY A 10 -2.51 4.26 -6.52
C GLY A 10 -2.22 3.12 -5.59
N LEU A 11 -2.36 3.41 -4.29
CA LEU A 11 -2.38 2.39 -3.25
C LEU A 11 -3.40 2.73 -2.16
N ARG A 12 -3.90 1.70 -1.48
CA ARG A 12 -4.65 1.79 -0.24
C ARG A 12 -3.97 0.95 0.82
N LEU A 13 -3.62 1.57 1.94
CA LEU A 13 -3.00 0.86 3.06
C LEU A 13 -4.06 0.16 3.92
N CYS A 14 -3.81 -1.10 4.22
CA CYS A 14 -4.71 -1.96 4.95
C CYS A 14 -3.96 -2.67 6.09
N LYS A 15 -4.63 -2.91 7.21
CA LYS A 15 -4.10 -3.69 8.32
C LYS A 15 -5.20 -4.39 9.09
N MET A 16 -4.86 -5.50 9.75
CA MET A 16 -5.71 -6.11 10.77
C MET A 16 -5.39 -5.54 12.15
N VAL A 17 -6.41 -5.34 12.97
CA VAL A 17 -6.30 -5.03 14.41
C VAL A 17 -7.20 -6.00 15.16
N GLY A 18 -6.64 -7.12 15.60
CA GLY A 18 -7.47 -8.26 15.99
C GLY A 18 -8.23 -8.78 14.76
N ASP A 19 -9.55 -8.88 14.86
CA ASP A 19 -10.42 -9.31 13.76
C ASP A 19 -10.92 -8.14 12.90
N ASP A 20 -10.57 -6.89 13.26
CA ASP A 20 -11.03 -5.69 12.56
C ASP A 20 -10.10 -5.32 11.40
N LEU A 21 -10.65 -5.23 10.20
CA LEU A 21 -9.98 -4.66 9.04
C LEU A 21 -9.98 -3.13 9.11
N VAL A 22 -8.80 -2.53 9.15
CA VAL A 22 -8.60 -1.08 9.10
C VAL A 22 -7.97 -0.68 7.78
N MET A 23 -8.68 0.16 7.02
CA MET A 23 -8.20 0.69 5.75
C MET A 23 -7.89 2.18 5.86
N CYS A 24 -6.97 2.65 5.03
CA CYS A 24 -6.76 4.07 4.78
C CYS A 24 -7.56 4.52 3.57
N GLU A 25 -7.67 5.84 3.39
CA GLU A 25 -8.15 6.43 2.15
C GLU A 25 -7.24 6.00 0.97
N PRO A 26 -7.79 5.77 -0.23
CA PRO A 26 -7.00 5.58 -1.44
C PRO A 26 -6.09 6.78 -1.70
N VAL A 27 -4.83 6.52 -2.07
CA VAL A 27 -3.89 7.54 -2.54
C VAL A 27 -3.54 7.29 -3.99
N GLN A 28 -3.88 8.24 -4.85
CA GLN A 28 -3.54 8.24 -6.27
C GLN A 28 -2.29 9.11 -6.51
N PHE A 29 -1.37 8.63 -7.34
CA PHE A 29 -0.12 9.31 -7.64
C PHE A 29 -0.12 9.85 -9.07
N VAL A 30 0.16 11.13 -9.25
CA VAL A 30 0.29 11.75 -10.59
C VAL A 30 1.33 11.06 -11.47
N GLY A 31 2.37 10.46 -10.86
CA GLY A 31 3.43 9.73 -11.58
C GLY A 31 3.11 8.27 -11.90
N GLY A 32 1.87 7.80 -11.68
CA GLY A 32 1.48 6.43 -12.01
C GLY A 32 2.28 5.36 -11.26
N GLY A 33 2.38 4.19 -11.90
CA GLY A 33 3.06 3.02 -11.35
C GLY A 33 4.52 3.28 -10.97
N ALA A 34 5.22 4.19 -11.66
CA ALA A 34 6.59 4.56 -11.31
C ALA A 34 6.68 5.29 -9.95
N ALA A 35 5.69 6.12 -9.62
CA ALA A 35 5.60 6.77 -8.31
C ALA A 35 5.25 5.74 -7.23
N VAL A 36 4.33 4.82 -7.51
CA VAL A 36 3.98 3.72 -6.60
C VAL A 36 5.19 2.82 -6.31
N ASP A 37 5.94 2.41 -7.34
CA ASP A 37 7.20 1.66 -7.20
C ASP A 37 8.21 2.41 -6.34
N THR A 38 8.39 3.71 -6.59
CA THR A 38 9.30 4.54 -5.80
C THR A 38 8.91 4.56 -4.32
N VAL A 39 7.62 4.69 -4.00
CA VAL A 39 7.12 4.66 -2.62
C VAL A 39 7.38 3.31 -1.96
N LEU A 40 7.09 2.20 -2.65
CA LEU A 40 7.28 0.85 -2.13
C LEU A 40 8.77 0.53 -1.91
N ARG A 41 9.66 0.92 -2.84
CA ARG A 41 11.11 0.79 -2.67
C ARG A 41 11.64 1.62 -1.51
N ARG A 42 11.09 2.82 -1.28
CA ARG A 42 11.47 3.63 -0.10
C ARG A 42 10.94 3.02 1.19
N ALA A 43 9.77 2.40 1.16
CA ALA A 43 9.24 1.67 2.29
C ALA A 43 10.09 0.43 2.62
N SER A 44 10.61 -0.27 1.61
CA SER A 44 11.49 -1.43 1.81
C SER A 44 12.86 -1.08 2.41
N ILE A 45 13.23 0.20 2.48
CA ILE A 45 14.39 0.65 3.26
C ILE A 45 14.06 0.65 4.76
N SER A 46 12.78 0.86 5.11
CA SER A 46 12.32 0.91 6.50
C SER A 46 11.90 -0.46 7.05
N GLY A 47 11.66 -1.45 6.19
CA GLY A 47 11.20 -2.79 6.57
C GLY A 47 11.01 -3.69 5.35
N ASN A 48 10.13 -4.68 5.46
CA ASN A 48 9.85 -5.66 4.41
C ASN A 48 8.65 -5.29 3.55
N VAL A 49 8.85 -5.35 2.23
CA VAL A 49 7.84 -5.23 1.18
C VAL A 49 8.01 -6.43 0.25
N GLY A 50 6.93 -7.16 -0.04
CA GLY A 50 7.03 -8.36 -0.87
C GLY A 50 5.69 -8.91 -1.36
N PRO A 51 5.74 -9.97 -2.19
CA PRO A 51 4.54 -10.61 -2.70
C PRO A 51 3.72 -11.26 -1.57
N VAL A 52 2.42 -11.46 -1.84
CA VAL A 52 1.52 -12.16 -0.91
C VAL A 52 1.88 -13.64 -0.89
N GLY A 53 2.67 -14.05 0.11
CA GLY A 53 2.82 -15.45 0.50
C GLY A 53 1.76 -15.80 1.54
N ASP A 54 1.95 -15.28 2.76
CA ASP A 54 0.92 -15.18 3.80
C ASP A 54 0.67 -13.69 4.04
N THR A 55 -0.54 -13.19 3.80
CA THR A 55 -0.95 -11.83 4.18
C THR A 55 -0.77 -11.69 5.69
N GLY A 56 0.27 -10.97 6.10
CA GLY A 56 0.44 -10.60 7.50
C GLY A 56 -0.55 -9.50 7.89
N ASP A 57 -0.43 -8.99 9.11
CA ASP A 57 -1.34 -7.95 9.61
C ASP A 57 -1.29 -6.62 8.85
N TYR A 58 -0.41 -6.45 7.86
CA TYR A 58 -0.21 -5.20 7.11
C TYR A 58 -0.02 -5.48 5.61
N TRP A 59 -0.71 -4.72 4.77
CA TRP A 59 -0.56 -4.79 3.31
C TRP A 59 -0.93 -3.47 2.63
N ALA A 60 -0.62 -3.38 1.34
CA ALA A 60 -1.10 -2.34 0.45
C ALA A 60 -1.86 -2.99 -0.71
N ASP A 61 -3.09 -2.55 -0.94
CA ASP A 61 -3.79 -2.81 -2.18
C ASP A 61 -3.29 -1.81 -3.21
N LEU A 62 -2.82 -2.29 -4.36
CA LEU A 62 -2.52 -1.50 -5.53
C LEU A 62 -3.81 -1.20 -6.28
N LEU A 63 -3.92 0.04 -6.77
CA LEU A 63 -5.12 0.53 -7.43
C LEU A 63 -4.78 1.01 -8.84
N ASN A 64 -5.69 0.84 -9.78
CA ASN A 64 -5.62 1.48 -11.10
C ASN A 64 -6.00 2.97 -11.02
N ALA A 65 -6.08 3.64 -12.17
CA ALA A 65 -6.42 5.07 -12.26
C ALA A 65 -7.86 5.38 -11.88
N GLU A 66 -8.76 4.41 -12.06
CA GLU A 66 -10.17 4.46 -11.70
C GLU A 66 -10.39 4.25 -10.18
N GLY A 67 -9.36 3.76 -9.48
CA GLY A 67 -9.41 3.44 -8.05
C GLY A 67 -9.81 2.00 -7.75
N ASP A 68 -9.93 1.16 -8.77
CA ASP A 68 -10.20 -0.27 -8.61
C ASP A 68 -8.93 -1.01 -8.18
N TRP A 69 -9.12 -2.04 -7.37
CA TRP A 69 -8.04 -2.90 -6.90
C TRP A 69 -7.49 -3.78 -8.03
N THR A 70 -6.17 -3.83 -8.15
CA THR A 70 -5.45 -4.63 -9.15
C THR A 70 -4.63 -5.76 -8.53
N GLU A 71 -3.91 -5.47 -7.45
CA GLU A 71 -3.02 -6.43 -6.78
C GLU A 71 -2.85 -6.07 -5.30
N THR A 72 -2.35 -7.01 -4.49
CA THR A 72 -1.99 -6.76 -3.09
C THR A 72 -0.50 -7.03 -2.88
N ILE A 73 0.14 -6.18 -2.07
CA ILE A 73 1.54 -6.31 -1.67
C ILE A 73 1.62 -6.40 -0.14
N LYS A 74 2.35 -7.41 0.35
CA LYS A 74 2.60 -7.58 1.78
C LYS A 74 3.54 -6.50 2.30
N LEU A 75 3.21 -5.99 3.48
CA LEU A 75 4.05 -5.08 4.25
C LEU A 75 4.32 -5.68 5.63
N ASP A 76 5.41 -5.24 6.26
CA ASP A 76 5.51 -5.30 7.71
C ASP A 76 5.05 -4.00 8.36
N ARG A 77 5.00 -3.98 9.70
CA ARG A 77 4.59 -2.82 10.50
C ARG A 77 5.41 -1.57 10.17
N HIS A 78 6.70 -1.71 9.92
CA HIS A 78 7.61 -0.58 9.68
C HIS A 78 7.41 0.03 8.29
N SER A 79 7.28 -0.83 7.27
CA SER A 79 6.99 -0.41 5.89
C SER A 79 5.63 0.26 5.80
N TYR A 80 4.60 -0.33 6.44
CA TYR A 80 3.28 0.28 6.56
C TYR A 80 3.36 1.67 7.21
N ALA A 81 4.03 1.79 8.36
CA ALA A 81 4.17 3.07 9.05
C ALA A 81 4.91 4.12 8.21
N ALA A 82 5.96 3.71 7.48
CA ALA A 82 6.72 4.59 6.59
C ALA A 82 5.84 5.13 5.45
N ILE A 83 5.07 4.27 4.77
CA ILE A 83 4.15 4.71 3.71
C ILE A 83 3.09 5.64 4.30
N LYS A 84 2.44 5.22 5.40
CA LYS A 84 1.35 5.98 6.04
C LYS A 84 1.75 7.37 6.49
N THR A 85 2.97 7.56 6.97
CA THR A 85 3.37 8.83 7.63
C THR A 85 4.37 9.66 6.83
N LYS A 86 5.26 9.04 6.05
CA LYS A 86 6.35 9.74 5.36
C LYS A 86 6.06 9.92 3.87
N TRP A 87 5.61 8.85 3.20
CA TRP A 87 5.62 8.81 1.74
C TRP A 87 4.27 9.09 1.09
N ALA A 88 3.19 8.49 1.60
CA ALA A 88 1.84 8.70 1.08
C ALA A 88 0.99 9.61 1.99
N ARG A 89 1.31 9.68 3.29
CA ARG A 89 0.59 10.50 4.29
C ARG A 89 -0.92 10.19 4.37
N CYS A 90 -1.31 8.96 4.07
CA CYS A 90 -2.72 8.54 4.06
C CYS A 90 -3.34 8.52 5.45
N LYS A 91 -4.64 8.83 5.52
CA LYS A 91 -5.43 8.79 6.75
C LYS A 91 -6.25 7.51 6.81
N ILE A 92 -6.52 7.03 8.02
CA ILE A 92 -7.46 5.92 8.21
C ILE A 92 -8.82 6.37 7.69
N ASP A 93 -9.40 5.58 6.80
CA ASP A 93 -10.75 5.80 6.32
C ASP A 93 -11.70 5.30 7.40
N ARG A 94 -12.28 6.26 8.13
CA ARG A 94 -13.35 5.97 9.06
C ARG A 94 -14.62 6.08 8.24
N ALA A 95 -15.01 4.98 7.61
CA ALA A 95 -16.38 4.84 7.12
C ALA A 95 -17.32 5.21 8.28
N ALA A 96 -18.11 6.26 8.08
CA ALA A 96 -19.07 6.78 9.04
C ALA A 96 -20.28 5.85 9.16
#